data_AF-A0A2H6MXS2-F1
#
_entry.id   AF-A0A2H6MXS2-F1
#
_cell.length_a   1.000
_cell.length_b   1.000
_cell.length_c   1.000
_cell.angle_alpha   90.00
_cell.angle_beta   90.00
_cell.angle_gamma   90.00
#
_symmetry.space_group_name_H-M   'P 1'
#
loop_
_entity.id
_entity.type
_entity.pdbx_description
1 polymer ?
#
loop_
_entity_poly.entity_id
_entity_poly.type
_entity_poly.pdbx_seq_one_letter_code
_entity_poly.pdbx_strand_id
1 'polypeptide(L)'
;VLLYVFIIYVSVPLIIRLFPSLLQKFVYLNFLAYPYGVDFKNPEVFLKNTKNFCLTSEPGVTFGIWYTLAENRWKESEGKDFSWYEEALTDDNPIIIYLHGNGGTRATSHRINFIKAMSGGGFHVFAVDYRGYADSTGNPSEKGFTTDILCLYKWVKARSGNSTIILWGHSLGTGIATNTARSLKEQEGIIVDAIILEAAYVTIRDAAVTIPISTIYRKFPGFEYLILDTLARADMYFLNDN
;
A
#
# COMPACT_ATOMS: atom_id res chain seq x y z
N VAL A 1 -31.31 -4.04 28.09
CA VAL A 1 -30.19 -3.32 27.43
C VAL A 1 -28.83 -3.92 27.79
N LEU A 2 -28.46 -3.98 29.09
CA LEU A 2 -27.16 -4.53 29.52
C LEU A 2 -26.86 -5.96 29.04
N LEU A 3 -27.86 -6.86 29.08
CA LEU A 3 -27.71 -8.24 28.58
C LEU A 3 -27.38 -8.30 27.07
N TYR A 4 -28.01 -7.44 26.27
CA TYR A 4 -27.74 -7.38 24.82
C TYR A 4 -26.33 -6.86 24.54
N VAL A 5 -25.89 -5.83 25.25
CA VAL A 5 -24.52 -5.30 25.14
C VAL A 5 -23.49 -6.36 25.53
N PHE A 6 -23.77 -7.11 26.61
CA PHE A 6 -22.91 -8.21 27.04
C PHE A 6 -22.83 -9.34 26.00
N ILE A 7 -23.97 -9.76 25.44
CA ILE A 7 -24.01 -10.78 24.37
C ILE A 7 -23.21 -10.32 23.16
N ILE A 8 -23.38 -9.06 22.72
CA ILE A 8 -22.61 -8.51 21.60
C ILE A 8 -21.12 -8.53 21.92
N TYR A 9 -20.72 -8.06 23.11
CA TYR A 9 -19.33 -8.03 23.54
C TYR A 9 -18.70 -9.43 23.52
N VAL A 10 -19.36 -10.45 24.04
CA VAL A 10 -18.82 -11.82 24.07
C VAL A 10 -18.81 -12.47 22.68
N SER A 11 -19.82 -12.18 21.84
CA SER A 11 -19.93 -12.79 20.51
C SER A 11 -18.91 -12.28 19.50
N VAL A 12 -18.48 -11.01 19.59
CA VAL A 12 -17.58 -10.40 18.59
C VAL A 12 -16.24 -11.14 18.45
N PRO A 13 -15.50 -11.47 19.52
CA PRO A 13 -14.26 -12.26 19.40
C PRO A 13 -14.48 -13.64 18.78
N LEU A 14 -15.62 -14.29 19.08
CA LEU A 14 -15.98 -15.59 18.50
C LEU A 14 -16.29 -15.46 17.00
N ILE A 15 -17.02 -14.42 16.60
CA ILE A 15 -17.33 -14.13 15.20
C ILE A 15 -16.05 -13.84 14.42
N ILE A 16 -15.13 -13.03 14.97
CA ILE A 16 -13.82 -12.75 14.34
C ILE A 16 -13.06 -14.06 14.12
N ARG A 17 -13.03 -14.94 15.13
CA ARG A 17 -12.35 -16.24 15.04
C ARG A 17 -12.96 -17.19 14.00
N LEU A 18 -14.28 -17.14 13.84
CA LEU A 18 -15.04 -17.94 12.86
C LEU A 18 -14.92 -17.38 11.44
N PHE A 19 -14.82 -16.07 11.29
CA PHE A 19 -14.74 -15.36 10.01
C PHE A 19 -13.50 -14.47 9.94
N PRO A 20 -12.29 -15.04 9.75
CA PRO A 20 -11.03 -14.29 9.76
C PRO A 20 -10.97 -13.17 8.70
N SER A 21 -11.68 -13.32 7.58
CA SER A 21 -11.80 -12.29 6.54
C SER A 21 -12.45 -10.99 7.03
N LEU A 22 -13.27 -11.05 8.09
CA LEU A 22 -13.82 -9.84 8.72
C LEU A 22 -12.70 -9.04 9.41
N LEU A 23 -11.75 -9.73 10.05
CA LEU A 23 -10.61 -9.09 10.69
C LEU A 23 -9.72 -8.39 9.66
N GLN A 24 -9.45 -9.02 8.50
CA GLN A 24 -8.68 -8.40 7.42
C GLN A 24 -9.26 -7.05 6.99
N LYS A 25 -10.59 -6.97 6.84
CA LYS A 25 -11.26 -5.71 6.48
C LYS A 25 -10.97 -4.62 7.51
N PHE A 26 -10.96 -4.93 8.80
CA PHE A 26 -10.68 -3.94 9.86
C PHE A 26 -9.20 -3.61 10.02
N VAL A 27 -8.28 -4.50 9.63
CA VAL A 27 -6.84 -4.21 9.60
C VAL A 27 -6.50 -3.32 8.42
N TYR A 28 -6.88 -3.75 7.22
CA TYR A 28 -6.55 -3.06 5.97
C TYR A 28 -7.42 -1.82 5.73
N LEU A 29 -8.65 -1.79 6.27
CA LEU A 29 -9.61 -0.72 6.05
C LEU A 29 -9.85 -0.41 4.56
N ASN A 30 -9.65 -1.40 3.69
CA ASN A 30 -9.73 -1.24 2.24
C ASN A 30 -11.16 -0.95 1.75
N PHE A 31 -12.18 -1.18 2.59
CA PHE A 31 -13.56 -0.76 2.33
C PHE A 31 -13.77 0.75 2.53
N LEU A 32 -12.87 1.44 3.22
CA LEU A 32 -12.89 2.90 3.40
C LEU A 32 -12.11 3.56 2.26
N ALA A 33 -12.71 3.61 1.07
CA ALA A 33 -12.17 4.31 -0.09
C ALA A 33 -12.29 5.83 0.03
N TYR A 34 -11.72 6.41 1.09
CA TYR A 34 -11.70 7.86 1.33
C TYR A 34 -10.47 8.52 0.66
N PRO A 35 -10.63 9.66 -0.03
CA PRO A 35 -11.88 10.38 -0.28
C PRO A 35 -12.81 9.63 -1.26
N TYR A 36 -14.11 9.74 -1.04
CA TYR A 36 -15.13 9.05 -1.82
C TYR A 36 -15.37 9.73 -3.18
N GLY A 37 -15.74 8.96 -4.21
CA GLY A 37 -16.11 9.49 -5.52
C GLY A 37 -14.95 10.07 -6.32
N VAL A 38 -13.72 9.68 -6.00
CA VAL A 38 -12.51 10.11 -6.74
C VAL A 38 -12.49 9.46 -8.12
N ASP A 39 -12.24 10.28 -9.14
CA ASP A 39 -11.90 9.79 -10.48
C ASP A 39 -10.40 9.53 -10.58
N PHE A 40 -10.02 8.27 -10.35
CA PHE A 40 -8.62 7.85 -10.41
C PHE A 40 -8.03 7.91 -11.82
N LYS A 41 -8.85 7.93 -12.87
CA LYS A 41 -8.37 7.98 -14.25
C LYS A 41 -7.85 9.37 -14.64
N ASN A 42 -8.30 10.41 -13.94
CA ASN A 42 -7.95 11.80 -14.20
C ASN A 42 -7.23 12.44 -12.98
N PRO A 43 -5.99 11.99 -12.66
CA PRO A 43 -5.24 12.48 -11.50
C PRO A 43 -4.88 13.97 -11.56
N GLU A 44 -4.88 14.57 -12.75
CA GLU A 44 -4.50 15.96 -13.01
C GLU A 44 -5.33 16.98 -12.21
N VAL A 45 -6.53 16.59 -11.76
CA VAL A 45 -7.39 17.39 -10.87
C VAL A 45 -6.73 17.59 -9.48
N PHE A 46 -5.93 16.62 -9.03
CA PHE A 46 -5.27 16.64 -7.71
C PHE A 46 -3.77 16.98 -7.82
N LEU A 47 -3.12 16.42 -8.84
CA LEU A 47 -1.69 16.43 -9.07
C LEU A 47 -1.42 16.74 -10.54
N LYS A 48 -0.90 17.93 -10.83
CA LYS A 48 -0.40 18.24 -12.18
C LYS A 48 0.72 17.27 -12.55
N ASN A 49 1.00 17.14 -13.86
CA ASN A 49 2.13 16.36 -14.36
C ASN A 49 2.08 14.88 -13.91
N THR A 50 0.87 14.34 -13.82
CA THR A 50 0.60 12.99 -13.31
C THR A 50 -0.24 12.20 -14.30
N LYS A 51 0.14 10.94 -14.56
CA LYS A 51 -0.65 10.00 -15.38
C LYS A 51 -1.11 8.81 -14.56
N ASN A 52 -2.31 8.35 -14.87
CA ASN A 52 -2.86 7.12 -14.31
C ASN A 52 -2.62 5.96 -15.28
N PHE A 53 -2.18 4.83 -14.74
CA PHE A 53 -2.12 3.56 -15.45
C PHE A 53 -2.35 2.41 -14.47
N CYS A 54 -2.56 1.20 -15.01
CA CYS A 54 -2.72 0.00 -14.20
C CYS A 54 -1.75 -1.07 -14.66
N LEU A 55 -1.30 -1.91 -13.74
CA LEU A 55 -0.54 -3.12 -14.04
C LEU A 55 -1.32 -4.35 -13.62
N THR A 56 -1.05 -5.46 -14.30
CA THR A 56 -1.61 -6.77 -14.00
C THR A 56 -0.52 -7.63 -13.40
N SER A 57 -0.63 -7.97 -12.11
CA SER A 57 0.34 -8.82 -11.42
C SER A 57 0.01 -10.30 -11.52
N GLU A 58 -1.29 -10.64 -11.57
CA GLU A 58 -1.82 -12.00 -11.66
C GLU A 58 -3.09 -12.01 -12.53
N PRO A 59 -3.50 -13.17 -13.09
CA PRO A 59 -4.74 -13.27 -13.85
C PRO A 59 -5.95 -12.73 -13.06
N GLY A 60 -6.60 -11.68 -13.58
CA GLY A 60 -7.75 -11.04 -12.94
C GLY A 60 -7.41 -10.02 -11.84
N VAL A 61 -6.13 -9.81 -11.52
CA VAL A 61 -5.67 -8.83 -10.52
C VAL A 61 -4.96 -7.68 -11.22
N THR A 62 -5.61 -6.51 -11.21
CA THR A 62 -5.07 -5.26 -11.73
C THR A 62 -5.03 -4.23 -10.61
N PHE A 63 -3.94 -3.47 -10.52
CA PHE A 63 -3.79 -2.43 -9.51
C PHE A 63 -3.45 -1.08 -10.12
N GLY A 64 -4.09 -0.04 -9.59
CA GLY A 64 -4.01 1.33 -10.09
C GLY A 64 -2.80 2.09 -9.54
N ILE A 65 -2.16 2.86 -10.42
CA ILE A 65 -0.94 3.58 -10.15
C ILE A 65 -1.06 5.00 -10.72
N TRP A 66 -0.64 5.98 -9.92
CA TRP A 66 -0.37 7.32 -10.39
C TRP A 66 1.13 7.53 -10.48
N TYR A 67 1.60 8.00 -11.64
CA TYR A 67 2.97 8.40 -11.86
C TYR A 67 3.05 9.92 -12.04
N THR A 68 3.66 10.59 -11.07
CA THR A 68 3.94 12.03 -11.08
C THR A 68 5.42 12.28 -11.41
N LEU A 69 5.68 13.14 -12.40
CA LEU A 69 7.02 13.46 -12.87
C LEU A 69 7.85 14.26 -11.85
N ALA A 70 9.16 14.13 -11.89
CA ALA A 70 10.08 15.06 -11.25
C ALA A 70 9.92 16.51 -11.78
N GLU A 71 10.20 17.48 -10.90
CA GLU A 71 10.01 18.92 -11.17
C GLU A 71 10.61 19.40 -12.50
N ASN A 72 11.83 18.96 -12.80
CA ASN A 72 12.57 19.33 -14.02
C ASN A 72 11.84 18.93 -15.31
N ARG A 73 10.93 17.96 -15.28
CA ARG A 73 10.14 17.50 -16.44
C ARG A 73 8.77 18.17 -16.58
N TRP A 74 8.33 18.95 -15.60
CA TRP A 74 6.97 19.51 -15.60
C TRP A 74 6.66 20.37 -16.82
N LYS A 75 7.58 21.26 -17.23
CA LYS A 75 7.38 22.16 -18.37
C LYS A 75 7.21 21.41 -19.70
N GLU A 76 7.93 20.31 -19.87
CA GLU A 76 7.94 19.53 -21.13
C GLU A 76 6.75 18.56 -21.23
N SER A 77 6.10 18.26 -20.09
CA SER A 77 5.05 17.25 -19.99
C SER A 77 3.67 17.68 -20.49
N GLU A 78 3.48 18.96 -20.82
CA GLU A 78 2.19 19.47 -21.30
C GLU A 78 1.78 18.81 -22.63
N GLY A 79 0.57 18.25 -22.66
CA GLY A 79 0.04 17.53 -23.83
C GLY A 79 0.73 16.21 -24.13
N LYS A 80 1.63 15.72 -23.28
CA LYS A 80 2.34 14.46 -23.48
C LYS A 80 1.51 13.25 -23.06
N ASP A 81 1.66 12.16 -23.82
CA ASP A 81 1.03 10.87 -23.55
C ASP A 81 1.85 10.04 -22.55
N PHE A 82 1.36 8.84 -22.25
CA PHE A 82 2.03 7.97 -21.30
C PHE A 82 3.37 7.42 -21.81
N SER A 83 3.53 7.23 -23.13
CA SER A 83 4.80 6.76 -23.73
C SER A 83 5.92 7.75 -23.43
N TRP A 84 5.65 9.04 -23.58
CA TRP A 84 6.63 10.08 -23.24
C TRP A 84 6.96 10.09 -21.74
N TYR A 85 5.99 9.84 -20.87
CA TYR A 85 6.23 9.73 -19.42
C TYR A 85 7.17 8.54 -19.11
N GLU A 86 7.00 7.39 -19.79
CA GLU A 86 7.89 6.24 -19.64
C GLU A 86 9.32 6.58 -20.06
N GLU A 87 9.50 7.27 -21.19
CA GLU A 87 10.84 7.72 -21.65
C GLU A 87 11.50 8.68 -20.66
N ALA A 88 10.72 9.55 -20.02
CA ALA A 88 11.21 10.50 -19.03
C ALA A 88 11.83 9.84 -17.78
N LEU A 89 11.59 8.54 -17.53
CA LEU A 89 12.22 7.82 -16.40
C LEU A 89 13.72 7.62 -16.55
N THR A 90 14.27 7.80 -17.76
CA THR A 90 15.69 7.62 -18.07
C THR A 90 16.56 8.84 -17.75
N ASP A 91 16.02 9.82 -17.03
CA ASP A 91 16.62 11.13 -16.82
C ASP A 91 17.53 11.28 -15.59
N ASP A 92 17.91 10.15 -15.00
CA ASP A 92 18.72 10.03 -13.77
C ASP A 92 18.08 10.63 -12.51
N ASN A 93 16.85 11.18 -12.57
CA ASN A 93 16.13 11.62 -11.38
C ASN A 93 15.75 10.42 -10.50
N PRO A 94 15.91 10.53 -9.16
CA PRO A 94 15.54 9.46 -8.25
C PRO A 94 14.03 9.18 -8.31
N ILE A 95 13.67 7.91 -8.18
CA ILE A 95 12.30 7.42 -8.28
C ILE A 95 11.85 6.93 -6.90
N ILE A 96 10.67 7.35 -6.47
CA ILE A 96 10.01 6.85 -5.27
C ILE A 96 8.83 5.98 -5.69
N ILE A 97 8.81 4.73 -5.24
CA ILE A 97 7.60 3.91 -5.20
C ILE A 97 7.00 4.10 -3.80
N TYR A 98 5.92 4.88 -3.73
CA TYR A 98 5.24 5.24 -2.49
C TYR A 98 4.16 4.21 -2.14
N LEU A 99 4.35 3.56 -1.00
CA LEU A 99 3.49 2.50 -0.46
C LEU A 99 2.75 3.06 0.76
N HIS A 100 1.46 3.37 0.58
CA HIS A 100 0.65 4.00 1.62
C HIS A 100 0.23 3.05 2.77
N GLY A 101 -0.24 3.65 3.86
CA GLY A 101 -0.74 2.95 5.05
C GLY A 101 -2.10 2.28 4.87
N ASN A 102 -2.68 1.75 5.95
CA ASN A 102 -4.02 1.18 5.91
C ASN A 102 -5.09 2.25 5.63
N GLY A 103 -6.20 1.82 5.03
CA GLY A 103 -7.34 2.65 4.66
C GLY A 103 -7.04 3.75 3.64
N GLY A 104 -8.10 4.45 3.25
CA GLY A 104 -8.03 5.54 2.28
C GLY A 104 -7.55 5.07 0.91
N THR A 105 -7.16 6.03 0.07
CA THR A 105 -6.71 5.79 -1.31
C THR A 105 -5.48 6.62 -1.63
N ARG A 106 -4.84 6.41 -2.79
CA ARG A 106 -3.73 7.29 -3.23
C ARG A 106 -4.10 8.77 -3.32
N ALA A 107 -5.40 9.09 -3.35
CA ALA A 107 -5.94 10.45 -3.39
C ALA A 107 -6.16 11.11 -2.01
N THR A 108 -5.83 10.46 -0.90
CA THR A 108 -5.96 11.09 0.43
C THR A 108 -5.05 12.32 0.57
N SER A 109 -5.54 13.41 1.16
CA SER A 109 -4.89 14.73 1.17
C SER A 109 -3.43 14.73 1.65
N HIS A 110 -3.11 14.02 2.73
CA HIS A 110 -1.73 13.91 3.21
C HIS A 110 -0.80 13.20 2.22
N ARG A 111 -1.32 12.22 1.45
CA ARG A 111 -0.60 11.50 0.40
C ARG A 111 -0.40 12.38 -0.83
N ILE A 112 -1.42 13.14 -1.21
CA ILE A 112 -1.31 14.18 -2.26
C ILE A 112 -0.22 15.19 -1.90
N ASN A 113 -0.19 15.66 -0.66
CA ASN A 113 0.82 16.62 -0.21
C ASN A 113 2.23 16.00 -0.21
N PHE A 114 2.37 14.74 0.19
CA PHE A 114 3.62 13.99 0.06
C PHE A 114 4.08 13.92 -1.40
N ILE A 115 3.20 13.50 -2.31
CA ILE A 115 3.53 13.39 -3.74
C ILE A 115 3.97 14.74 -4.31
N LYS A 116 3.27 15.84 -3.98
CA LYS A 116 3.65 17.20 -4.39
C LYS A 116 5.03 17.59 -3.87
N ALA A 117 5.29 17.33 -2.60
CA ALA A 117 6.56 17.69 -1.98
C ALA A 117 7.74 16.93 -2.60
N MET A 118 7.58 15.61 -2.83
CA MET A 118 8.63 14.78 -3.41
C MET A 118 8.83 15.08 -4.90
N SER A 119 7.74 15.19 -5.66
CA SER A 119 7.82 15.56 -7.08
C SER A 119 8.47 16.94 -7.27
N GLY A 120 8.07 17.94 -6.47
CA GLY A 120 8.70 19.26 -6.45
C GLY A 120 10.12 19.27 -5.90
N GLY A 121 10.55 18.19 -5.23
CA GLY A 121 11.93 17.97 -4.81
C GLY A 121 12.79 17.27 -5.88
N GLY A 122 12.27 17.06 -7.08
CA GLY A 122 12.99 16.44 -8.19
C GLY A 122 12.91 14.91 -8.22
N PHE A 123 11.93 14.30 -7.55
CA PHE A 123 11.69 12.85 -7.60
C PHE A 123 10.57 12.50 -8.59
N HIS A 124 10.73 11.42 -9.34
CA HIS A 124 9.59 10.74 -9.96
C HIS A 124 8.86 9.97 -8.86
N VAL A 125 7.53 10.05 -8.80
CA VAL A 125 6.74 9.42 -7.73
C VAL A 125 5.67 8.50 -8.31
N PHE A 126 5.75 7.22 -7.95
CA PHE A 126 4.72 6.21 -8.23
C PHE A 126 3.90 5.98 -6.97
N ALA A 127 2.65 6.44 -6.94
CA ALA A 127 1.70 6.20 -5.85
C ALA A 127 0.72 5.10 -6.23
N VAL A 128 0.64 4.05 -5.42
CA VAL A 128 -0.09 2.82 -5.73
C VAL A 128 -1.30 2.67 -4.82
N ASP A 129 -2.44 2.22 -5.35
CA ASP A 129 -3.46 1.55 -4.51
C ASP A 129 -3.34 0.03 -4.70
N TYR A 130 -3.13 -0.70 -3.62
CA TYR A 130 -2.94 -2.16 -3.66
C TYR A 130 -4.19 -2.88 -4.16
N ARG A 131 -4.07 -4.16 -4.53
CA ARG A 131 -5.24 -5.01 -4.80
C ARG A 131 -6.32 -4.88 -3.72
N GLY A 132 -7.56 -4.69 -4.15
CA GLY A 132 -8.71 -4.48 -3.26
C GLY A 132 -8.83 -3.08 -2.64
N TYR A 133 -7.98 -2.11 -3.01
CA TYR A 133 -8.14 -0.68 -2.68
C TYR A 133 -8.60 0.11 -3.90
N ALA A 134 -9.39 1.17 -3.67
CA ALA A 134 -9.77 2.14 -4.69
C ALA A 134 -10.30 1.51 -5.99
N ASP A 135 -9.61 1.72 -7.12
CA ASP A 135 -9.91 1.20 -8.45
C ASP A 135 -9.18 -0.11 -8.78
N SER A 136 -8.44 -0.69 -7.82
CA SER A 136 -7.72 -1.95 -7.96
C SER A 136 -8.62 -3.16 -7.69
N THR A 137 -8.46 -4.22 -8.48
CA THR A 137 -9.24 -5.48 -8.34
C THR A 137 -8.57 -6.44 -7.34
N GLY A 138 -9.21 -7.59 -7.09
CA GLY A 138 -8.69 -8.61 -6.19
C GLY A 138 -9.01 -8.37 -4.72
N ASN A 139 -8.40 -9.17 -3.84
CA ASN A 139 -8.58 -9.09 -2.40
C ASN A 139 -7.24 -8.78 -1.71
N PRO A 140 -7.26 -7.96 -0.65
CA PRO A 140 -6.04 -7.59 0.06
C PRO A 140 -5.46 -8.80 0.79
N SER A 141 -4.17 -9.03 0.55
CA SER A 141 -3.35 -9.95 1.32
C SER A 141 -1.92 -9.48 1.21
N GLU A 142 -1.11 -9.78 2.21
CA GLU A 142 0.27 -9.33 2.20
C GLU A 142 1.08 -9.92 1.04
N LYS A 143 0.94 -11.23 0.81
CA LYS A 143 1.56 -11.89 -0.33
C LYS A 143 1.13 -11.19 -1.62
N GLY A 144 -0.15 -10.87 -1.73
CA GLY A 144 -0.69 -10.15 -2.88
C GLY A 144 -0.09 -8.76 -3.05
N PHE A 145 -0.01 -7.97 -1.98
CA PHE A 145 0.65 -6.66 -2.01
C PHE A 145 2.10 -6.76 -2.46
N THR A 146 2.84 -7.72 -1.91
CA THR A 146 4.23 -7.97 -2.30
C THR A 146 4.35 -8.31 -3.78
N THR A 147 3.47 -9.19 -4.29
CA THR A 147 3.40 -9.54 -5.72
C THR A 147 3.10 -8.32 -6.60
N ASP A 148 2.18 -7.44 -6.19
CA ASP A 148 1.85 -6.21 -6.92
C ASP A 148 3.06 -5.28 -6.99
N ILE A 149 3.74 -5.04 -5.86
CA ILE A 149 4.89 -4.13 -5.81
C ILE A 149 6.12 -4.73 -6.52
N LEU A 150 6.31 -6.06 -6.50
CA LEU A 150 7.33 -6.72 -7.32
C LEU A 150 7.08 -6.49 -8.82
N CYS A 151 5.82 -6.59 -9.26
CA CYS A 151 5.43 -6.30 -10.64
C CYS A 151 5.75 -4.84 -11.01
N LEU A 152 5.37 -3.88 -10.17
CA LEU A 152 5.67 -2.48 -10.39
C LEU A 152 7.17 -2.18 -10.37
N TYR A 153 7.91 -2.69 -9.39
CA TYR A 153 9.35 -2.47 -9.28
C TYR A 153 10.08 -2.90 -10.55
N LYS A 154 9.75 -4.10 -11.08
CA LYS A 154 10.32 -4.59 -12.33
C LYS A 154 9.94 -3.71 -13.52
N TRP A 155 8.69 -3.27 -13.57
CA TRP A 155 8.21 -2.36 -14.61
C TRP A 155 8.98 -1.04 -14.61
N VAL A 156 9.21 -0.45 -13.44
CA VAL A 156 9.98 0.78 -13.25
C VAL A 156 11.46 0.54 -13.59
N LYS A 157 12.07 -0.52 -13.03
CA LYS A 157 13.50 -0.82 -13.23
C LYS A 157 13.86 -1.04 -14.70
N ALA A 158 12.96 -1.63 -15.48
CA ALA A 158 13.15 -1.82 -16.92
C ALA A 158 13.19 -0.49 -17.71
N ARG A 159 12.70 0.61 -17.14
CA ARG A 159 12.55 1.93 -17.80
C ARG A 159 13.38 3.03 -17.16
N SER A 160 13.93 2.79 -15.97
CA SER A 160 14.58 3.83 -15.16
C SER A 160 16.04 4.07 -15.50
N GLY A 161 16.64 3.30 -16.42
CA GLY A 161 18.08 3.36 -16.67
C GLY A 161 18.90 3.20 -15.38
N ASN A 162 19.73 4.19 -15.06
CA ASN A 162 20.56 4.23 -13.86
C ASN A 162 19.92 4.97 -12.67
N SER A 163 18.69 5.48 -12.81
CA SER A 163 18.00 6.19 -11.75
C SER A 163 17.87 5.30 -10.50
N THR A 164 18.11 5.92 -9.35
CA THR A 164 17.93 5.30 -8.03
C THR A 164 16.45 5.02 -7.79
N ILE A 165 16.10 3.80 -7.36
CA ILE A 165 14.73 3.43 -6.98
C ILE A 165 14.63 3.26 -5.47
N ILE A 166 13.74 4.05 -4.87
CA ILE A 166 13.49 4.09 -3.43
C ILE A 166 12.11 3.48 -3.16
N LEU A 167 12.06 2.48 -2.28
CA LEU A 167 10.80 2.00 -1.72
C LEU A 167 10.46 2.84 -0.48
N TRP A 168 9.43 3.68 -0.55
CA TRP A 168 8.98 4.48 0.59
C TRP A 168 7.70 3.89 1.17
N GLY A 169 7.81 3.21 2.30
CA GLY A 169 6.67 2.65 3.03
C GLY A 169 6.18 3.58 4.12
N HIS A 170 4.88 3.82 4.19
CA HIS A 170 4.21 4.50 5.31
C HIS A 170 3.26 3.55 6.04
N SER A 171 3.41 3.43 7.36
CA SER A 171 2.59 2.55 8.22
C SER A 171 2.53 1.12 7.64
N LEU A 172 1.36 0.61 7.24
CA LEU A 172 1.19 -0.69 6.58
C LEU A 172 2.22 -0.92 5.44
N GLY A 173 2.49 0.11 4.64
CA GLY A 173 3.43 0.08 3.53
C GLY A 173 4.88 -0.21 3.92
N THR A 174 5.27 -0.04 5.19
CA THR A 174 6.63 -0.37 5.68
C THR A 174 6.92 -1.87 5.65
N GLY A 175 5.94 -2.69 6.03
CA GLY A 175 6.02 -4.15 5.90
C GLY A 175 6.06 -4.58 4.43
N ILE A 176 5.25 -3.94 3.57
CA ILE A 176 5.23 -4.21 2.14
C ILE A 176 6.59 -3.88 1.50
N ALA A 177 7.15 -2.69 1.78
CA ALA A 177 8.46 -2.27 1.28
C ALA A 177 9.57 -3.26 1.65
N THR A 178 9.62 -3.66 2.93
CA THR A 178 10.62 -4.59 3.46
C THR A 178 10.49 -5.97 2.82
N ASN A 179 9.27 -6.48 2.69
CA ASN A 179 9.01 -7.77 2.06
C ASN A 179 9.34 -7.78 0.57
N THR A 180 9.03 -6.71 -0.15
CA THR A 180 9.42 -6.56 -1.56
C THR A 180 10.93 -6.60 -1.70
N ALA A 181 11.66 -5.79 -0.90
CA ALA A 181 13.12 -5.76 -0.95
C ALA A 181 13.74 -7.13 -0.61
N ARG A 182 13.22 -7.82 0.40
CA ARG A 182 13.64 -9.18 0.76
C ARG A 182 13.39 -10.16 -0.38
N SER A 183 12.20 -10.11 -0.98
CA SER A 183 11.82 -11.01 -2.09
C SER A 183 12.69 -10.79 -3.33
N LEU A 184 12.99 -9.53 -3.69
CA LEU A 184 13.92 -9.19 -4.77
C LEU A 184 15.31 -9.77 -4.53
N LYS A 185 15.81 -9.66 -3.30
CA LYS A 185 17.12 -10.19 -2.93
C LYS A 185 17.17 -11.72 -2.96
N GLU A 186 16.18 -12.38 -2.37
CA GLU A 186 16.16 -13.84 -2.24
C GLU A 186 15.85 -14.56 -3.56
N GLN A 187 14.93 -14.03 -4.36
CA GLN A 187 14.45 -14.70 -5.57
C GLN A 187 15.29 -14.34 -6.80
N GLU A 188 15.82 -13.12 -6.86
CA GLU A 188 16.44 -12.57 -8.06
C GLU A 188 17.84 -11.98 -7.83
N GLY A 189 18.32 -11.96 -6.58
CA GLY A 189 19.62 -11.35 -6.24
C GLY A 189 19.64 -9.83 -6.39
N ILE A 190 18.49 -9.18 -6.55
CA ILE A 190 18.37 -7.73 -6.76
C ILE A 190 18.41 -7.03 -5.40
N ILE A 191 19.31 -6.06 -5.26
CA ILE A 191 19.39 -5.17 -4.10
C ILE A 191 18.69 -3.86 -4.47
N VAL A 192 17.70 -3.45 -3.68
CA VAL A 192 17.04 -2.15 -3.83
C VAL A 192 17.99 -1.03 -3.40
N ASP A 193 17.94 0.11 -4.09
CA ASP A 193 18.90 1.19 -3.84
C ASP A 193 18.68 1.85 -2.47
N ALA A 194 17.42 2.01 -2.06
CA ALA A 194 17.06 2.47 -0.72
C ALA A 194 15.66 2.03 -0.29
N ILE A 195 15.48 1.94 1.04
CA ILE A 195 14.18 1.72 1.68
C ILE A 195 13.99 2.81 2.74
N ILE A 196 12.84 3.48 2.71
CA ILE A 196 12.44 4.45 3.73
C ILE A 196 11.22 3.92 4.46
N LEU A 197 11.32 3.84 5.78
CA LEU A 197 10.29 3.30 6.65
C LEU A 197 9.70 4.41 7.53
N GLU A 198 8.54 4.93 7.16
CA GLU A 198 7.83 5.98 7.86
C GLU A 198 6.74 5.39 8.75
N ALA A 199 6.75 5.71 10.04
CA ALA A 199 5.81 5.18 11.04
C ALA A 199 5.72 3.63 11.02
N ALA A 200 6.88 2.97 10.97
CA ALA A 200 6.99 1.52 10.92
C ALA A 200 6.49 0.82 12.19
N TYR A 201 6.09 -0.43 11.99
CA TYR A 201 5.77 -1.38 13.04
C TYR A 201 6.74 -2.56 12.98
N VAL A 202 6.92 -3.25 14.12
CA VAL A 202 7.82 -4.40 14.21
C VAL A 202 7.13 -5.65 13.66
N THR A 203 5.92 -5.93 14.15
CA THR A 203 5.09 -7.05 13.68
C THR A 203 3.65 -6.62 13.42
N ILE A 204 2.95 -7.26 12.49
CA ILE A 204 1.52 -6.98 12.26
C ILE A 204 0.70 -7.33 13.52
N ARG A 205 1.21 -8.27 14.34
CA ARG A 205 0.66 -8.62 15.65
C ARG A 205 0.70 -7.43 16.61
N ASP A 206 1.84 -6.74 16.71
CA ASP A 206 1.98 -5.54 17.54
C ASP A 206 1.11 -4.39 17.03
N ALA A 207 1.08 -4.19 15.71
CA ALA A 207 0.20 -3.20 15.10
C ALA A 207 -1.27 -3.52 15.38
N ALA A 208 -1.66 -4.80 15.28
CA ALA A 208 -3.03 -5.24 15.49
C ALA A 208 -3.53 -5.01 16.91
N VAL A 209 -2.67 -4.99 17.95
CA VAL A 209 -3.06 -4.67 19.34
C VAL A 209 -3.56 -3.23 19.48
N THR A 210 -3.17 -2.33 18.57
CA THR A 210 -3.51 -0.90 18.61
C THR A 210 -4.75 -0.52 17.81
N ILE A 211 -5.33 -1.46 17.07
CA ILE A 211 -6.56 -1.24 16.30
C ILE A 211 -7.74 -1.00 17.26
N PRO A 212 -8.74 -0.16 16.93
CA PRO A 212 -9.85 0.14 17.85
C PRO A 212 -10.60 -1.10 18.37
N ILE A 213 -10.82 -2.10 17.52
CA ILE A 213 -11.53 -3.32 17.92
C ILE A 213 -10.71 -4.14 18.92
N SER A 214 -9.42 -4.31 18.70
CA SER A 214 -8.54 -5.07 19.60
C SER A 214 -8.33 -4.36 20.93
N THR A 215 -8.29 -3.03 20.92
CA THR A 215 -8.19 -2.20 22.14
C THR A 215 -9.37 -2.47 23.08
N ILE A 216 -10.59 -2.58 22.55
CA ILE A 216 -11.81 -2.88 23.33
C ILE A 216 -11.74 -4.30 23.96
N TYR A 217 -11.14 -5.26 23.24
CA TYR A 217 -11.06 -6.66 23.67
C TYR A 217 -9.73 -7.05 24.31
N ARG A 218 -8.81 -6.12 24.54
CA ARG A 218 -7.45 -6.42 25.03
C ARG A 218 -7.43 -7.17 26.37
N LYS A 219 -8.42 -6.92 27.22
CA LYS A 219 -8.59 -7.59 28.54
C LYS A 219 -9.52 -8.80 28.48
N PHE A 220 -10.04 -9.16 27.31
CA PHE A 220 -10.97 -10.28 27.14
C PHE A 220 -10.24 -11.62 27.31
N PRO A 221 -10.77 -12.58 28.10
CA PRO A 221 -10.17 -13.91 28.23
C PRO A 221 -10.05 -14.61 26.87
N GLY A 222 -8.84 -15.03 26.50
CA GLY A 222 -8.59 -15.65 25.20
C GLY A 222 -8.39 -14.65 24.05
N PHE A 223 -8.16 -13.36 24.32
CA PHE A 223 -7.86 -12.34 23.31
C PHE A 223 -6.74 -12.75 22.33
N GLU A 224 -5.64 -13.29 22.85
CA GLU A 224 -4.52 -13.81 22.03
C GLU A 224 -5.04 -14.84 21.00
N TYR A 225 -5.75 -15.87 21.48
CA TYR A 225 -6.25 -16.97 20.66
C TYR A 225 -7.40 -16.57 19.71
N LEU A 226 -8.31 -15.71 20.16
CA LEU A 226 -9.52 -15.34 19.42
C LEU A 226 -9.26 -14.22 18.40
N ILE A 227 -8.34 -13.31 18.70
CA ILE A 227 -8.07 -12.12 17.86
C ILE A 227 -6.69 -12.19 17.22
N LEU A 228 -5.60 -12.29 18.00
CA LEU A 228 -4.25 -12.19 17.45
C LEU A 228 -3.87 -13.42 16.60
N ASP A 229 -4.15 -14.63 17.07
CA ASP A 229 -3.88 -15.86 16.30
C ASP A 229 -4.81 -15.98 15.08
N THR A 230 -5.93 -15.26 15.07
CA THR A 230 -6.81 -15.16 13.89
C THR A 230 -6.17 -14.37 12.76
N LEU A 231 -5.21 -13.47 13.05
CA LEU A 231 -4.50 -12.72 12.01
C LEU A 231 -3.74 -13.66 11.07
N ALA A 232 -2.99 -14.61 11.64
CA ALA A 232 -2.29 -15.64 10.88
C ALA A 232 -3.24 -16.53 10.06
N ARG A 233 -4.42 -16.85 10.60
CA ARG A 233 -5.46 -17.60 9.89
C ARG A 233 -6.13 -16.82 8.76
N ALA A 234 -5.91 -15.51 8.72
CA ALA A 234 -6.43 -14.62 7.72
C ALA A 234 -5.32 -14.18 6.74
N ASP A 235 -4.24 -14.95 6.58
CA ASP A 235 -3.12 -14.60 5.70
C ASP A 235 -2.57 -13.17 5.95
N MET A 236 -2.65 -12.69 7.20
CA MET A 236 -2.03 -11.45 7.67
C MET A 236 -0.83 -11.83 8.54
N TYR A 237 0.24 -12.25 7.88
CA TYR A 237 1.45 -12.73 8.53
C TYR A 237 2.64 -12.27 7.71
N PHE A 238 3.34 -11.27 8.25
CA PHE A 238 4.49 -10.74 7.57
C PHE A 238 5.70 -11.60 7.81
N LEU A 239 6.50 -11.86 6.77
CA LEU A 239 7.70 -12.69 6.94
C LEU A 239 8.78 -12.01 7.80
N ASN A 240 8.64 -10.71 8.10
CA ASN A 240 9.40 -10.02 9.13
C ASN A 240 8.83 -10.19 10.55
N ASP A 241 7.72 -10.92 10.74
CA ASP A 241 7.16 -11.29 12.05
C ASP A 241 7.99 -12.40 12.74
N ASN A 242 9.03 -12.95 12.09
CA ASN A 242 9.96 -13.95 12.63
C ASN A 242 11.34 -13.39 13.00
#